data_AF-A0A9D6DMH3-F1
#
_entry.id   AF-A0A9D6DMH3-F1
#
_cell.length_a   1.000
_cell.length_b   1.000
_cell.length_c   1.000
_cell.angle_alpha   90.00
_cell.angle_beta   90.00
_cell.angle_gamma   90.00
#
_symmetry.space_group_name_H-M   'P 1'
#
loop_
_entity.id
_entity.type
_entity.pdbx_description
1 polymer ?
#
loop_
_entity_poly.entity_id
_entity_poly.type
_entity_poly.pdbx_seq_one_letter_code
_entity_poly.pdbx_strand_id
1 'polypeptide(L)' 'MYNWAVDENKIKKHKRKYAIWKLEQMVNFGLNGEKINGRDLKKLWEKLKIDPARKRFLEILLHEK' A
#
# COMPACT_ATOMS: atom_id res chain seq x y z
N MET A 1 2.24 12.42 3.25
CA MET A 1 2.93 11.77 4.39
C MET A 1 4.44 11.84 4.16
N TYR A 2 5.20 12.45 5.07
CA TYR A 2 6.66 12.57 4.93
C TYR A 2 7.34 11.45 5.71
N ASN A 3 7.83 10.42 5.00
CA ASN A 3 8.62 9.36 5.62
C ASN A 3 10.03 9.90 5.92
N TRP A 4 10.21 10.41 7.13
CA TRP A 4 11.42 11.11 7.60
C TRP A 4 12.72 10.27 7.55
N ALA A 5 12.63 8.95 7.38
CA ALA A 5 13.78 8.04 7.33
C ALA A 5 13.95 7.28 6.00
N VAL A 6 13.06 7.46 5.01
CA VAL A 6 13.10 6.67 3.76
C VAL A 6 13.56 7.51 2.58
N ASP A 7 14.68 7.12 1.99
CA ASP A 7 15.17 7.68 0.73
C ASP A 7 14.35 7.14 -0.46
N GLU A 8 13.28 7.87 -0.79
CA GLU A 8 12.39 7.53 -1.90
C GLU A 8 13.12 7.38 -3.24
N ASN A 9 14.21 8.12 -3.46
CA ASN A 9 14.94 8.10 -4.72
C ASN A 9 15.62 6.75 -4.97
N LYS A 10 16.02 6.06 -3.91
CA LYS A 10 16.57 4.69 -4.00
C LYS A 10 15.49 3.66 -4.35
N ILE A 11 14.29 3.79 -3.77
CA ILE A 11 13.20 2.84 -4.00
C ILE A 11 12.58 3.03 -5.39
N LYS A 12 12.48 4.28 -5.87
CA LYS A 12 11.95 4.62 -7.21
C LYS A 12 12.70 3.92 -8.36
N LYS A 13 13.98 3.59 -8.19
CA LYS A 13 14.76 2.80 -9.17
C LYS A 13 14.17 1.41 -9.42
N HIS A 14 13.44 0.85 -8.45
CA HIS A 14 12.79 -0.45 -8.57
C HIS A 14 11.26 -0.29 -8.57
N LYS A 15 10.68 -0.13 -9.76
CA LYS A 15 9.23 0.09 -9.96
C LYS A 15 8.33 -0.83 -9.13
N ARG A 16 8.65 -2.13 -9.06
CA ARG A 16 7.85 -3.11 -8.29
C ARG A 16 7.95 -2.92 -6.78
N LYS A 17 9.15 -2.65 -6.25
CA LYS A 17 9.33 -2.40 -4.80
C LYS A 17 8.70 -1.07 -4.41
N TYR A 18 8.80 -0.06 -5.28
CA TYR A 18 8.14 1.22 -5.09
C TYR A 18 6.62 1.10 -5.04
N ALA A 19 6.01 0.31 -5.92
CA ALA A 19 4.57 0.08 -5.90
C ALA A 19 4.08 -0.59 -4.59
N ILE A 20 4.81 -1.61 -4.11
CA ILE A 20 4.52 -2.28 -2.83
C ILE A 20 4.64 -1.27 -1.69
N TRP A 21 5.77 -0.58 -1.59
CA TRP A 21 6.00 0.41 -0.54
C TRP A 21 4.94 1.51 -0.56
N LYS A 22 4.60 2.06 -1.73
CA LYS A 22 3.58 3.10 -1.86
C LYS A 22 2.22 2.62 -1.35
N LEU A 23 1.80 1.41 -1.72
CA LEU A 23 0.55 0.82 -1.22
C LEU A 23 0.58 0.61 0.29
N GLU A 24 1.68 0.10 0.84
CA GLU A 24 1.85 -0.05 2.29
C GLU A 24 1.73 1.30 3.00
N GLN A 25 2.34 2.36 2.44
CA GLN A 25 2.24 3.70 3.03
C GLN A 25 0.80 4.23 3.00
N MET A 26 0.14 4.13 1.84
CA MET A 26 -1.23 4.60 1.67
C MET A 26 -2.20 3.86 2.59
N VAL A 27 -2.07 2.54 2.70
CA VAL A 27 -2.94 1.72 3.55
C VAL A 27 -2.67 1.97 5.02
N ASN A 28 -1.41 1.98 5.45
CA ASN A 28 -1.06 2.05 6.88
C ASN A 28 -1.12 3.46 7.47
N PHE A 29 -1.03 4.49 6.66
CA PHE A 29 -0.87 5.84 7.20
C PHE A 29 -1.76 6.89 6.52
N GLY A 30 -2.51 6.47 5.50
CA GLY A 30 -3.53 7.29 4.86
C GLY A 30 -3.18 7.69 3.44
N LEU A 31 -4.22 8.05 2.70
CA LEU A 31 -4.17 8.21 1.25
C LEU A 31 -3.63 9.57 0.78
N ASN A 32 -3.55 10.54 1.69
CA ASN A 32 -3.04 11.89 1.39
C ASN A 32 -3.72 12.55 0.17
N GLY A 33 -5.04 12.32 0.01
CA GLY A 33 -5.85 12.85 -1.11
C GLY A 33 -5.83 12.00 -2.39
N GLU A 34 -5.04 10.93 -2.45
CA GLU A 34 -5.05 9.99 -3.58
C GLU A 34 -6.08 8.86 -3.40
N LYS A 35 -6.38 8.11 -4.47
CA LYS A 35 -7.20 6.89 -4.41
C LYS A 35 -6.33 5.65 -4.60
N ILE A 36 -6.64 4.58 -3.86
CA ILE A 36 -6.01 3.27 -4.10
C ILE A 36 -6.72 2.58 -5.27
N ASN A 37 -5.93 2.09 -6.23
CA ASN A 37 -6.44 1.18 -7.25
C ASN A 37 -6.64 -0.22 -6.65
N GLY A 38 -7.89 -0.65 -6.52
CA GLY A 38 -8.24 -1.97 -5.97
C GLY A 38 -7.63 -3.15 -6.74
N ARG A 39 -7.39 -3.03 -8.05
CA ARG A 39 -6.76 -4.10 -8.85
C ARG A 39 -5.29 -4.29 -8.46
N ASP A 40 -4.56 -3.19 -8.28
CA ASP A 40 -3.15 -3.21 -7.89
C ASP A 40 -3.01 -3.71 -6.44
N LEU A 41 -3.92 -3.27 -5.57
CA LEU A 41 -4.00 -3.74 -4.19
C LEU A 41 -4.21 -5.26 -4.14
N LYS A 42 -5.16 -5.80 -4.92
CA LYS A 42 -5.42 -7.25 -4.99
C LYS A 42 -4.25 -8.03 -5.59
N LYS A 43 -3.61 -7.51 -6.63
CA LYS A 43 -2.45 -8.15 -7.28
C LYS A 43 -1.23 -8.26 -6.36
N LEU A 44 -1.06 -7.30 -5.46
CA LEU A 44 0.07 -7.24 -4.54
C LEU A 44 -0.27 -7.68 -3.12
N TRP A 45 -1.53 -8.06 -2.86
CA TRP A 45 -2.10 -8.32 -1.52
C TRP A 45 -1.24 -9.22 -0.64
N GLU A 46 -0.77 -10.35 -1.18
CA GLU A 46 0.07 -11.32 -0.45
C GLU A 46 1.44 -10.78 -0.04
N LYS A 47 1.92 -9.72 -0.70
CA LYS A 47 3.26 -9.15 -0.49
C LYS A 47 3.26 -7.91 0.39
N LEU A 48 2.08 -7.37 0.72
CA LEU A 48 1.96 -6.14 1.48
C LEU A 48 2.07 -6.40 2.99
N LYS A 49 2.91 -5.62 3.66
CA LYS A 49 2.98 -5.54 5.12
C LYS A 49 2.01 -4.47 5.61
N ILE A 50 0.78 -4.90 5.85
CA ILE A 50 -0.32 -4.06 6.32
C ILE A 50 -0.57 -4.35 7.80
N ASP A 51 -0.92 -3.31 8.56
CA ASP A 51 -1.43 -3.43 9.92
C ASP A 51 -2.60 -4.45 9.98
N PRO A 52 -2.61 -5.39 10.94
CA PRO A 52 -3.60 -6.46 10.97
C PRO A 52 -5.06 -5.99 10.97
N ALA A 53 -5.38 -4.88 11.66
CA ALA A 53 -6.75 -4.37 11.71
C ALA A 53 -7.18 -3.82 10.35
N ARG A 54 -6.30 -3.05 9.70
CA ARG A 54 -6.54 -2.54 8.34
C ARG A 54 -6.61 -3.64 7.30
N LYS A 55 -5.78 -4.67 7.44
CA LYS A 55 -5.77 -5.82 6.54
C LYS A 55 -7.12 -6.53 6.55
N ARG A 56 -7.67 -6.81 7.74
CA ARG A 56 -9.01 -7.42 7.90
C ARG A 56 -10.11 -6.56 7.29
N PHE A 57 -10.09 -5.25 7.53
CA PHE A 57 -11.08 -4.33 6.96
C PHE A 57 -11.05 -4.34 5.42
N LEU A 58 -9.86 -4.22 4.83
CA LEU A 58 -9.70 -4.24 3.38
C LEU A 58 -9.98 -5.62 2.78
N GLU A 59 -9.71 -6.71 3.50
CA GLU A 59 -10.06 -8.06 3.08
C GLU A 59 -11.57 -8.21 2.92
N ILE A 60 -12.36 -7.71 3.87
CA ILE A 60 -13.82 -7.65 3.74
C ILE A 60 -14.20 -6.86 2.48
N LEU A 61 -13.67 -5.65 2.28
CA LEU A 61 -14.02 -4.83 1.11
C LEU A 61 -13.59 -5.43 -0.25
N LEU A 62 -12.53 -6.23 -0.28
CA LEU A 62 -12.02 -6.85 -1.51
C LEU A 62 -12.72 -8.18 -1.86
N HIS A 63 -13.36 -8.81 -0.87
CA HIS A 63 -13.98 -10.13 -0.98
C HIS A 63 -15.49 -10.14 -0.76
N GLU A 64 -16.08 -9.07 -0.21
CA GLU A 64 -17.53 -8.85 -0.28
C GLU A 64 -17.92 -8.62 -1.74
N LYS A 65 -18.80 -9.51 -2.21
CA LYS A 65 -19.35 -9.53 -3.56
C LYS A 65 -20.85 -9.62 -3.46
#